data_AF-A0A536UMB5-F1
#
_entry.id   AF-A0A536UMB5-F1
#
_cell.length_a   1.000
_cell.length_b   1.000
_cell.length_c   1.000
_cell.angle_alpha   90.00
_cell.angle_beta   90.00
_cell.angle_gamma   90.00
#
_symmetry.space_group_name_H-M   'P 1'
#
loop_
_entity.id
_entity.type
_entity.pdbx_description
1 polymer ?
#
loop_
_entity_poly.entity_id
_entity_poly.type
_entity_poly.pdbx_seq_one_letter_code
_entity_poly.pdbx_strand_id
1 'polypeptide(L)'
;MSKYPLVRTKRGNERALRKVEDDAVDVLRPASSAHPFVSFRYSYTEMSVQGGKAHVKSRNARFEDGKLTSEAFEGELDRNLYDRAVSDAQRYFADQTALFLKSLSLFLPFSRKHTPDRD
;
A
#
# COMPACT_ATOMS: atom_id res chain seq x y z
N MET A 1 28.41 14.91 -50.06
CA MET A 1 28.77 13.48 -50.02
C MET A 1 27.55 12.67 -49.65
N SER A 2 27.21 11.70 -50.50
CA SER A 2 26.10 10.75 -50.39
C SER A 2 26.51 9.55 -49.54
N LYS A 3 25.59 9.01 -48.71
CA LYS A 3 25.20 7.57 -48.62
C LYS A 3 24.36 7.29 -47.37
N TYR A 4 23.09 6.91 -47.57
CA TYR A 4 22.26 6.15 -46.62
C TYR A 4 22.39 4.63 -46.92
N PRO A 5 21.96 3.67 -46.06
CA PRO A 5 20.52 3.44 -45.83
C PRO A 5 20.12 3.15 -44.37
N LEU A 6 18.97 3.73 -43.99
CA LEU A 6 18.11 3.26 -42.92
C LEU A 6 17.45 1.95 -43.37
N VAL A 7 17.78 0.83 -42.75
CA VAL A 7 17.06 -0.43 -42.97
C VAL A 7 15.80 -0.42 -42.12
N ARG A 8 14.65 -0.25 -42.78
CA ARG A 8 13.32 -0.39 -42.20
C ARG A 8 12.73 -1.71 -42.69
N THR A 9 12.74 -2.74 -41.85
CA THR A 9 12.01 -3.99 -42.11
C THR A 9 10.67 -3.94 -41.39
N LYS A 10 9.58 -3.86 -42.16
CA LYS A 10 8.22 -4.16 -41.69
C LYS A 10 7.82 -5.53 -42.24
N ARG A 11 7.51 -6.49 -41.36
CA ARG A 11 6.28 -7.29 -41.33
C ARG A 11 6.47 -8.56 -40.50
N GLY A 12 5.58 -8.74 -39.53
CA GLY A 12 5.39 -9.97 -38.78
C GLY A 12 4.41 -9.69 -37.65
N ASN A 13 3.12 -9.87 -37.92
CA ASN A 13 2.06 -9.81 -36.91
C ASN A 13 2.28 -10.93 -35.90
N GLU A 14 2.68 -10.59 -34.68
CA GLU A 14 2.39 -11.43 -33.52
C GLU A 14 2.17 -10.52 -32.30
N ARG A 15 0.89 -10.43 -31.95
CA ARG A 15 0.26 -9.97 -30.70
C ARG A 15 1.22 -9.30 -29.71
N ALA A 16 1.03 -8.00 -29.54
CA ALA A 16 1.68 -7.18 -28.53
C ALA A 16 1.57 -7.81 -27.13
N LEU A 17 2.63 -8.51 -26.71
CA LEU A 17 2.96 -8.65 -25.31
C LEU A 17 3.33 -7.25 -24.84
N ARG A 18 2.43 -6.62 -24.08
CA ARG A 18 2.73 -5.39 -23.35
C ARG A 18 4.03 -5.64 -22.60
N LYS A 19 5.07 -4.91 -23.00
CA LYS A 19 6.30 -4.78 -22.25
C LYS A 19 5.88 -4.15 -20.93
N VAL A 20 5.84 -4.95 -19.86
CA VAL A 20 5.83 -4.42 -18.51
C VAL A 20 7.07 -3.55 -18.46
N GLU A 21 6.87 -2.24 -18.28
CA GLU A 21 7.97 -1.35 -17.96
C GLU A 21 8.59 -1.94 -16.69
N ASP A 22 9.79 -2.50 -16.84
CA ASP A 22 10.71 -2.72 -15.72
C ASP A 22 10.91 -1.34 -15.10
N ASP A 23 10.02 -1.00 -14.16
CA ASP A 23 10.09 0.19 -13.36
C ASP A 23 11.46 0.10 -12.67
N ALA A 24 12.33 1.01 -13.10
CA ALA A 24 13.76 0.96 -12.87
C ALA A 24 14.00 0.63 -11.40
N VAL A 25 14.52 -0.57 -11.14
CA VAL A 25 15.20 -0.84 -9.89
C VAL A 25 16.47 0.00 -9.97
N ASP A 26 16.37 1.25 -9.53
CA ASP A 26 17.54 2.08 -9.24
C ASP A 26 18.27 1.37 -8.10
N VAL A 27 19.14 0.44 -8.49
CA VAL A 27 20.12 -0.19 -7.60
C VAL A 27 21.13 0.90 -7.29
N LEU A 28 20.80 1.75 -6.33
CA LEU A 28 21.75 2.64 -5.70
C LEU A 28 22.89 1.78 -5.17
N ARG A 29 24.08 1.90 -5.80
CA ARG A 29 25.29 1.25 -5.30
C ARG A 29 25.46 1.63 -3.84
N PRO A 30 25.74 0.68 -2.93
CA PRO A 30 25.90 0.99 -1.52
C PRO A 30 27.02 2.02 -1.38
N ALA A 31 26.65 3.23 -0.95
CA ALA A 31 27.63 4.21 -0.51
C ALA A 31 28.37 3.56 0.64
N SER A 32 29.66 3.30 0.42
CA SER A 32 30.60 2.75 1.39
C SER A 32 30.27 3.22 2.80
N SER A 33 29.78 2.28 3.63
CA SER A 33 29.79 2.35 5.09
C SER A 33 29.30 3.67 5.74
N ALA A 34 28.27 4.33 5.22
CA ALA A 34 27.97 5.66 5.73
C ALA A 34 27.31 5.66 7.12
N HIS A 35 26.37 4.77 7.47
CA HIS A 35 25.63 4.89 8.76
C HIS A 35 25.11 3.54 9.29
N PRO A 36 25.76 2.88 10.27
CA PRO A 36 25.27 1.63 10.86
C PRO A 36 24.04 1.79 11.78
N PHE A 37 23.50 3.00 11.95
CA PHE A 37 22.42 3.29 12.91
C PHE A 37 21.08 3.70 12.29
N VAL A 38 20.99 3.82 10.96
CA VAL A 38 19.76 4.24 10.29
C VAL A 38 19.19 3.08 9.50
N SER A 39 18.05 2.58 9.94
CA SER A 39 17.22 1.63 9.20
C SER A 39 15.82 2.20 9.05
N PHE A 40 15.17 1.90 7.94
CA PHE A 40 13.77 2.23 7.76
C PHE A 40 13.04 1.14 6.99
N ARG A 41 11.74 1.06 7.23
CA ARG A 41 10.82 0.20 6.50
C ARG A 41 9.66 1.05 6.02
N TYR A 42 9.34 0.89 4.75
CA TYR A 42 8.23 1.54 4.09
C TYR A 42 7.39 0.45 3.45
N SER A 43 6.11 0.38 3.80
CA SER A 43 5.17 -0.51 3.15
C SER A 43 3.88 0.23 2.88
N TYR A 44 3.33 0.06 1.68
CA TYR A 44 1.96 0.43 1.40
C TYR A 44 1.26 -0.73 0.70
N THR A 45 0.00 -0.92 1.03
CA THR A 45 -0.90 -1.84 0.34
C THR A 45 -2.16 -1.07 -0.01
N GLU A 46 -2.50 -1.11 -1.29
CA GLU A 46 -3.70 -0.51 -1.84
C GLU A 46 -4.61 -1.64 -2.32
N MET A 47 -5.88 -1.57 -1.97
CA MET A 47 -6.91 -2.47 -2.47
C MET A 47 -8.04 -1.66 -3.09
N SER A 48 -8.45 -2.02 -4.31
CA SER A 48 -9.57 -1.40 -5.00
C SER A 48 -10.50 -2.47 -5.56
N VAL A 49 -11.76 -2.12 -5.83
CA VAL A 49 -12.73 -3.04 -6.44
C VAL A 49 -13.15 -2.52 -7.80
N GLN A 50 -12.95 -3.31 -8.84
CA GLN A 50 -13.39 -3.03 -10.19
C GLN A 50 -13.96 -4.29 -10.84
N GLY A 51 -15.11 -4.18 -11.51
CA GLY A 51 -15.69 -5.30 -12.25
C GLY A 51 -16.02 -6.55 -11.41
N GLY A 52 -16.30 -6.38 -10.11
CA GLY A 52 -16.58 -7.50 -9.20
C GLY A 52 -15.36 -8.26 -8.70
N LYS A 53 -14.14 -7.80 -9.01
CA LYS A 53 -12.88 -8.31 -8.48
C LYS A 53 -12.19 -7.27 -7.62
N ALA A 54 -11.40 -7.74 -6.65
CA ALA A 54 -10.53 -6.88 -5.87
C ALA A 54 -9.14 -6.84 -6.51
N HIS A 55 -8.64 -5.67 -6.84
CA HIS A 55 -7.26 -5.45 -7.26
C HIS A 55 -6.44 -5.07 -6.04
N VAL A 56 -5.30 -5.71 -5.86
CA VAL A 56 -4.35 -5.41 -4.79
C VAL A 56 -3.02 -4.99 -5.40
N LYS A 57 -2.48 -3.88 -4.91
CA LYS A 57 -1.13 -3.41 -5.19
C LYS A 57 -0.40 -3.25 -3.88
N SER A 58 0.81 -3.76 -3.79
CA SER A 58 1.61 -3.62 -2.59
C SER A 58 3.04 -3.34 -2.93
N ARG A 59 3.69 -2.53 -2.11
CA ARG A 59 5.12 -2.29 -2.16
C ARG A 59 5.68 -2.37 -0.76
N ASN A 60 6.80 -3.05 -0.63
CA ASN A 60 7.58 -3.13 0.58
C ASN A 60 9.01 -2.72 0.25
N ALA A 61 9.55 -1.73 0.95
CA ALA A 61 10.91 -1.28 0.83
C ALA A 61 11.56 -1.25 2.21
N ARG A 62 12.79 -1.72 2.29
CA ARG A 62 13.56 -1.84 3.52
C ARG A 62 14.97 -1.38 3.26
N PHE A 63 15.45 -0.49 4.11
CA PHE A 63 16.86 -0.11 4.17
C PHE A 63 17.47 -0.68 5.44
N GLU A 64 18.34 -1.66 5.28
CA GLU A 64 19.07 -2.33 6.37
C GLU A 64 20.50 -2.58 5.90
N ASP A 65 21.48 -2.44 6.81
CA ASP A 65 22.90 -2.72 6.55
C ASP A 65 23.50 -2.01 5.32
N GLY A 66 23.05 -0.78 5.06
CA GLY A 66 23.48 0.01 3.91
C GLY A 66 22.92 -0.47 2.57
N LYS A 67 21.97 -1.41 2.58
CA LYS A 67 21.32 -1.96 1.38
C LYS A 67 19.83 -1.62 1.38
N LEU A 68 19.38 -1.02 0.29
CA LEU A 68 17.95 -0.87 -0.01
C LEU A 68 17.46 -2.11 -0.74
N THR A 69 16.45 -2.78 -0.19
CA THR A 69 15.68 -3.82 -0.86
C THR A 69 14.25 -3.34 -1.06
N SER A 70 13.67 -3.60 -2.23
CA SER A 70 12.27 -3.28 -2.52
C SER A 70 11.64 -4.45 -3.26
N GLU A 71 10.39 -4.74 -2.90
CA GLU A 71 9.52 -5.70 -3.54
C GLU A 71 8.19 -5.01 -3.86
N ALA A 72 7.66 -5.25 -5.04
CA ALA A 72 6.33 -4.79 -5.43
C ALA A 72 5.57 -5.96 -6.01
N PHE A 73 4.29 -6.08 -5.64
CA PHE A 73 3.39 -7.04 -6.24
C PHE A 73 2.07 -6.37 -6.61
N GLU A 74 1.47 -6.91 -7.67
CA GLU A 74 0.12 -6.57 -8.11
C GLU A 74 -0.63 -7.87 -8.38
N GLY A 75 -1.88 -7.94 -7.94
CA GLY A 75 -2.68 -9.15 -8.07
C GLY A 75 -4.18 -8.89 -8.06
N GLU A 76 -4.92 -9.90 -8.48
CA GLU A 76 -6.38 -9.94 -8.37
C GLU A 76 -6.77 -10.93 -7.26
N LEU A 77 -7.72 -10.51 -6.44
CA LEU A 77 -8.30 -11.27 -5.34
C LEU A 77 -9.82 -11.32 -5.50
N ASP A 78 -10.43 -12.28 -4.80
CA ASP A 78 -11.88 -12.35 -4.71
C ASP A 78 -12.43 -11.13 -3.95
N ARG A 79 -13.56 -10.58 -4.42
CA ARG A 79 -14.19 -9.41 -3.82
C ARG A 79 -14.55 -9.61 -2.34
N ASN A 80 -14.89 -10.83 -1.92
CA ASN A 80 -15.23 -11.09 -0.52
C ASN A 80 -14.05 -10.81 0.42
N LEU A 81 -12.80 -10.92 -0.05
CA LEU A 81 -11.61 -10.56 0.73
C LEU A 81 -11.51 -9.06 0.96
N TYR A 82 -11.83 -8.25 -0.06
CA TYR A 82 -11.93 -6.80 0.10
C TYR A 82 -13.03 -6.42 1.09
N ASP A 83 -14.23 -6.99 0.92
CA ASP A 83 -15.37 -6.65 1.79
C ASP A 83 -15.08 -7.02 3.26
N ARG A 84 -14.41 -8.15 3.51
CA ARG A 84 -13.92 -8.51 4.85
C ARG A 84 -12.89 -7.50 5.36
N ALA A 85 -11.87 -7.14 4.56
CA ALA A 85 -10.84 -6.21 4.98
C ALA A 85 -11.41 -4.82 5.35
N VAL A 86 -12.39 -4.33 4.57
CA VAL A 86 -13.09 -3.07 4.87
C VAL A 86 -13.91 -3.18 6.16
N SER A 87 -14.66 -4.27 6.33
CA SER A 87 -15.46 -4.49 7.54
C SER A 87 -14.59 -4.53 8.80
N ASP A 88 -13.46 -5.24 8.75
CA ASP A 88 -12.51 -5.32 9.85
C ASP A 88 -11.91 -3.95 10.19
N ALA A 89 -11.53 -3.16 9.17
CA ALA A 89 -11.01 -1.81 9.35
C ALA A 89 -12.05 -0.85 9.96
N GLN A 90 -13.29 -0.89 9.47
CA GLN A 90 -14.39 -0.09 10.00
C GLN A 90 -14.68 -0.42 11.46
N ARG A 91 -14.72 -1.73 11.78
CA ARG A 91 -14.94 -2.20 13.15
C ARG A 91 -13.82 -1.76 14.09
N TYR A 92 -12.56 -1.95 13.67
CA TYR A 92 -11.42 -1.48 14.44
C TYR A 92 -11.49 0.02 14.72
N PHE A 93 -11.78 0.82 13.70
CA PHE A 93 -11.90 2.27 13.86
C PHE A 93 -13.04 2.66 14.79
N ALA A 94 -14.21 2.02 14.66
CA ALA A 94 -15.36 2.26 15.52
C ALA A 94 -15.05 1.91 16.98
N ASP A 95 -14.41 0.76 17.22
CA ASP A 95 -14.04 0.29 18.55
C ASP A 95 -13.02 1.24 19.21
N GLN A 96 -11.99 1.67 18.47
CA GLN A 96 -11.01 2.65 18.97
C GLN A 96 -11.64 4.01 19.25
N THR A 97 -12.52 4.48 18.36
CA THR A 97 -13.24 5.75 18.53
C THR A 97 -14.16 5.68 19.75
N ALA A 98 -14.86 4.56 19.96
CA ALA A 98 -15.72 4.38 21.13
C ALA A 98 -14.91 4.41 22.44
N LEU A 99 -13.73 3.79 22.48
CA LEU A 99 -12.83 3.85 23.64
C LEU A 99 -12.35 5.28 23.89
N PHE A 100 -11.95 5.99 22.85
CA PHE A 100 -11.53 7.39 22.94
C PHE A 100 -12.67 8.31 23.42
N LEU A 101 -13.87 8.15 22.88
CA LEU A 101 -15.03 8.95 23.31
C LEU A 101 -15.44 8.63 24.74
N LYS A 102 -15.36 7.36 25.15
CA LYS A 102 -15.62 6.95 26.53
C LYS A 102 -14.60 7.58 27.49
N SER A 103 -13.32 7.56 27.16
CA SER A 103 -12.30 8.21 28.00
C SER A 103 -12.49 9.72 28.05
N LEU A 104 -12.79 10.36 26.92
CA LEU A 104 -13.11 11.79 26.85
C LEU A 104 -14.33 12.15 27.69
N SER A 105 -15.36 11.28 27.71
CA SER A 105 -16.59 11.50 28.47
C SER A 105 -16.37 11.54 29.99
N LEU A 106 -15.30 10.93 30.51
CA LEU A 106 -14.94 11.02 31.95
C LEU A 106 -14.47 12.41 32.36
N PHE A 107 -13.97 13.20 31.41
CA PHE A 107 -13.50 14.57 31.64
C PHE A 107 -14.59 15.62 31.36
N LEU A 108 -15.77 15.21 30.87
CA LEU A 108 -16.87 16.14 30.62
C LEU A 108 -17.73 16.31 31.88
N PRO A 109 -18.06 17.55 32.28
CA PRO A 109 -18.81 17.85 33.51
C PRO A 109 -20.26 17.35 33.51
N PHE A 110 -20.73 16.73 32.43
CA PHE A 110 -22.09 16.22 32.24
C PHE A 110 -22.21 14.69 32.38
N SER A 111 -21.15 13.99 32.78
CA SER A 111 -21.11 12.51 32.82
C SER A 111 -21.82 11.86 34.01
N ARG A 112 -22.33 12.65 34.97
CA ARG A 112 -23.16 12.11 36.06
C ARG A 112 -24.52 11.70 35.52
N LYS A 113 -24.65 10.41 35.17
CA LYS A 113 -25.97 9.77 34.98
C LYS A 113 -26.79 10.00 36.24
N HIS A 114 -27.95 10.62 36.05
CA HIS A 114 -29.01 10.73 37.05
C HIS A 114 -29.42 9.31 37.46
N THR A 115 -29.17 8.93 38.71
CA THR A 115 -29.83 7.79 39.33
C THR A 115 -31.33 8.15 39.38
N PRO A 116 -32.25 7.36 38.81
CA PRO A 116 -33.66 7.59 39.06
C PRO A 116 -33.91 7.22 40.51
N ASP A 117 -34.22 8.24 41.31
CA ASP A 117 -34.69 8.06 42.68
C ASP A 117 -35.98 7.24 42.60
N ARG A 118 -36.01 6.14 43.34
CA ARG A 118 -37.07 5.15 43.30
C ARG A 118 -37.86 5.29 44.59
N ASP A 119 -38.83 6.20 44.56
CA ASP A 119 -39.96 6.26 45.51
C ASP A 119 -41.11 5.37 45.01
#